data_AF-A0A1Y0I493-F1
#
_entry.id   AF-A0A1Y0I493-F1
#
_cell.length_a   1.000
_cell.length_b   1.000
_cell.length_c   1.000
_cell.angle_alpha   90.00
_cell.angle_beta   90.00
_cell.angle_gamma   90.00
#
_symmetry.space_group_name_H-M   'P 1'
#
loop_
_entity.id
_entity.type
_entity.pdbx_description
1 polymer ?
#
loop_
_entity_poly.entity_id
_entity_poly.type
_entity_poly.pdbx_seq_one_letter_code
_entity_poly.pdbx_strand_id
1 'polypeptide(L)'
;MFHTLLKFQEKLATLPVLTVLICGYFLFPLLLLPQILPAPYKPLDLMPFYTPEIAYTILNSYDLAAKVSYINGSQSIDTLYPVYYATLFGLILSFYLVRLYSDKHPAQVIRLLPYAAMAFDLIENFAIISMLQNLPEQNMSLAWLAASMTLLKWVVIVTCILCCAGFAIKFYRVQDTETSTRPHNGAKPKTPLTILKPGQRDIPKLSFAGHRHPISNTSCSSH
;
A
#
# COMPACT_ATOMS: atom_id res chain seq x y z
N MET A 1 -7.03 11.99 11.30
CA MET A 1 -6.62 10.57 11.33
C MET A 1 -5.58 10.23 10.25
N PHE A 2 -5.87 10.42 8.96
CA PHE A 2 -4.97 10.05 7.85
C PHE A 2 -3.56 10.68 7.91
N HIS A 3 -3.46 11.97 8.26
CA HIS A 3 -2.16 12.62 8.36
C HIS A 3 -1.24 11.96 9.41
N THR A 4 -1.80 11.56 10.56
CA THR A 4 -1.05 10.89 11.63
C THR A 4 -0.51 9.54 11.17
N LEU A 5 -1.33 8.75 10.47
CA LEU A 5 -0.93 7.46 9.91
C LEU A 5 0.21 7.62 8.88
N LEU A 6 0.11 8.59 7.97
CA LEU A 6 1.15 8.85 6.97
C LEU A 6 2.49 9.26 7.61
N LYS A 7 2.46 10.10 8.65
CA LYS A 7 3.67 10.48 9.40
C LYS A 7 4.28 9.27 10.13
N PHE A 8 3.45 8.42 10.71
CA PHE A 8 3.90 7.20 11.37
C PHE A 8 4.55 6.23 10.38
N GLN A 9 3.90 5.98 9.23
CA GLN A 9 4.46 5.15 8.17
C GLN A 9 5.80 5.69 7.64
N GLU A 10 5.93 7.02 7.49
CA GLU A 10 7.20 7.64 7.05
C GLU A 10 8.33 7.33 8.03
N LYS A 11 8.08 7.43 9.33
CA LYS A 11 9.06 7.12 10.38
C LYS A 11 9.50 5.66 10.34
N LEU A 12 8.59 4.73 10.04
CA LEU A 12 8.87 3.29 10.00
C LEU A 12 9.45 2.81 8.67
N ALA A 13 9.26 3.55 7.59
CA ALA A 13 9.71 3.21 6.24
C ALA A 13 11.25 3.33 6.09
N THR A 14 11.96 2.43 6.77
CA THR A 14 13.41 2.28 6.78
C THR A 14 13.79 0.89 6.25
N LEU A 15 14.99 0.76 5.69
CA LEU A 15 15.44 -0.51 5.12
C LEU A 15 15.42 -1.67 6.14
N PRO A 16 15.93 -1.54 7.39
CA PRO A 16 15.91 -2.66 8.33
C PRO A 16 14.50 -3.14 8.67
N VAL A 17 13.55 -2.22 8.88
CA VAL A 17 12.15 -2.56 9.16
C VAL A 17 11.53 -3.27 7.97
N LEU A 18 11.75 -2.76 6.75
CA LEU A 18 11.26 -3.41 5.53
C LEU A 18 11.85 -4.80 5.35
N THR A 19 13.15 -5.00 5.59
CA THR A 19 13.78 -6.32 5.51
C THR A 19 13.12 -7.31 6.45
N VAL A 20 12.93 -6.95 7.72
CA VAL A 20 12.26 -7.82 8.70
C VAL A 20 10.84 -8.17 8.24
N LEU A 21 10.07 -7.19 7.77
CA LEU A 21 8.70 -7.42 7.33
C LEU A 21 8.62 -8.28 6.05
N ILE A 22 9.54 -8.08 5.10
CA ILE A 22 9.63 -8.91 3.89
C ILE A 22 9.99 -10.36 4.25
N CYS A 23 10.97 -10.56 5.13
CA CYS A 23 11.32 -11.90 5.62
C CYS A 23 10.12 -12.57 6.32
N GLY A 24 9.42 -11.85 7.19
CA GLY A 24 8.21 -12.37 7.85
C GLY A 24 7.06 -12.64 6.88
N TYR A 25 6.93 -11.87 5.80
CA TYR A 25 5.89 -12.09 4.78
C TYR A 25 6.03 -13.46 4.10
N PHE A 26 7.26 -13.84 3.72
CA PHE A 26 7.50 -15.15 3.11
C PHE A 26 7.37 -16.31 4.10
N LEU A 27 7.59 -16.06 5.40
CA LEU A 27 7.42 -17.07 6.43
C LEU A 27 5.93 -17.43 6.64
N PHE A 28 5.02 -16.47 6.45
CA PHE A 28 3.60 -16.66 6.72
C PHE A 28 2.97 -17.78 5.88
N PRO A 29 3.01 -17.80 4.52
CA PRO A 29 2.36 -18.85 3.74
C PRO A 29 2.94 -20.24 4.01
N LEU A 30 4.22 -20.32 4.36
CA LEU A 30 4.90 -21.59 4.62
C LEU A 30 4.48 -22.21 5.95
N LEU A 31 4.25 -21.40 6.98
CA LEU A 31 3.96 -21.88 8.33
C LEU A 31 2.47 -21.86 8.70
N LEU A 32 1.73 -20.85 8.25
CA LEU A 32 0.40 -20.53 8.78
C LEU A 32 -0.73 -20.95 7.86
N LEU A 33 -0.54 -20.94 6.53
CA LEU A 33 -1.57 -21.37 5.57
C LEU A 33 -2.00 -22.84 5.77
N PRO A 34 -1.07 -23.81 5.98
CA PRO A 34 -1.45 -25.19 6.25
C PRO A 34 -2.25 -25.39 7.55
N GLN A 35 -2.20 -24.41 8.48
CA GLN A 35 -2.94 -24.44 9.74
C GLN A 35 -4.38 -23.95 9.59
N ILE A 36 -4.68 -23.17 8.54
CA ILE A 36 -6.04 -22.69 8.24
C ILE A 36 -6.86 -23.82 7.62
N LEU A 37 -6.34 -24.41 6.54
CA LEU A 37 -7.02 -25.46 5.82
C LEU A 37 -6.00 -26.49 5.30
N PRO A 38 -5.96 -27.70 5.90
CA PRO A 38 -5.01 -28.72 5.50
C PRO A 38 -5.37 -29.31 4.13
N ALA A 39 -4.34 -29.85 3.45
CA ALA A 39 -4.51 -30.57 2.19
C ALA A 39 -5.51 -31.75 2.34
N PRO A 40 -6.29 -32.09 1.30
CA PRO A 40 -6.22 -31.59 -0.07
C PRO A 40 -7.05 -30.31 -0.33
N TYR A 41 -7.72 -29.78 0.68
CA TYR A 41 -8.61 -28.63 0.53
C TYR A 41 -7.83 -27.33 0.30
N LYS A 42 -8.47 -26.37 -0.37
CA LYS A 42 -7.88 -25.06 -0.68
C LYS A 42 -8.84 -23.95 -0.29
N PRO A 43 -8.40 -22.93 0.45
CA PRO A 43 -9.26 -21.81 0.81
C PRO A 43 -9.86 -21.13 -0.43
N LEU A 44 -11.13 -20.73 -0.31
CA LEU A 44 -11.91 -20.13 -1.39
C LEU A 44 -11.36 -18.74 -1.77
N ASP A 45 -10.87 -17.99 -0.79
CA ASP A 45 -10.32 -16.63 -0.91
C ASP A 45 -8.97 -16.55 -1.68
N LEU A 46 -8.32 -17.71 -1.87
CA LEU A 46 -7.14 -17.85 -2.73
C LEU A 46 -7.50 -18.04 -4.19
N MET A 47 -8.77 -18.29 -4.52
CA MET A 47 -9.24 -18.30 -5.90
C MET A 47 -9.52 -16.86 -6.33
N PRO A 48 -8.85 -16.33 -7.36
CA PRO A 48 -9.01 -14.93 -7.74
C PRO A 48 -10.42 -14.62 -8.29
N PHE A 49 -11.15 -15.63 -8.73
CA PHE A 49 -12.51 -15.50 -9.26
C PHE A 49 -13.29 -16.80 -9.10
N TYR A 50 -14.58 -16.70 -8.76
CA TYR A 50 -15.53 -17.81 -8.69
C TYR A 50 -16.98 -17.29 -8.71
N THR A 51 -17.93 -18.16 -9.08
CA THR A 51 -19.37 -17.88 -8.95
C THR A 51 -19.93 -18.49 -7.66
N PRO A 52 -21.12 -18.08 -7.19
CA PRO A 52 -21.76 -18.72 -6.03
C PRO A 52 -21.91 -20.24 -6.14
N GLU A 53 -22.24 -20.74 -7.33
CA GLU A 53 -22.42 -22.18 -7.57
C GLU A 53 -21.09 -22.93 -7.39
N ILE A 54 -20.00 -22.36 -7.90
CA ILE A 54 -18.64 -22.88 -7.70
C ILE A 54 -18.28 -22.82 -6.22
N ALA A 55 -18.54 -21.70 -5.54
CA ALA A 55 -18.26 -21.54 -4.12
C ALA A 55 -18.96 -22.62 -3.30
N TYR A 56 -20.27 -22.79 -3.44
CA TYR A 56 -21.00 -23.81 -2.69
C TYR A 56 -20.62 -25.24 -3.11
N THR A 57 -20.25 -25.48 -4.36
CA THR A 57 -19.70 -26.79 -4.76
C THR A 57 -18.42 -27.12 -3.96
N ILE A 58 -17.53 -26.14 -3.83
CA ILE A 58 -16.29 -26.29 -3.06
C ILE A 58 -16.59 -26.44 -1.57
N LEU A 59 -17.37 -25.52 -0.97
CA LEU A 59 -17.65 -25.55 0.47
C LEU A 59 -18.42 -26.82 0.89
N ASN A 60 -19.29 -27.36 0.03
CA ASN A 60 -19.99 -28.62 0.30
C ASN A 60 -19.08 -29.85 0.16
N SER A 61 -17.98 -29.76 -0.58
CA SER A 61 -16.98 -30.84 -0.69
C SER A 61 -16.14 -31.02 0.58
N TYR A 62 -16.15 -30.03 1.49
CA TYR A 62 -15.41 -30.08 2.73
C TYR A 62 -16.08 -31.01 3.74
N ASP A 63 -15.28 -31.85 4.38
CA ASP A 63 -15.72 -32.56 5.57
C ASP A 63 -15.92 -31.60 6.76
N LEU A 64 -16.46 -32.13 7.85
CA LEU A 64 -16.76 -31.31 9.04
C LEU A 64 -15.48 -30.70 9.65
N ALA A 65 -14.38 -31.44 9.66
CA ALA A 65 -13.12 -30.98 10.23
C ALA A 65 -12.54 -29.81 9.42
N ALA A 66 -12.57 -29.90 8.09
CA ALA A 66 -12.14 -28.85 7.17
C ALA A 66 -12.98 -27.58 7.31
N LYS A 67 -14.32 -27.70 7.44
CA LYS A 67 -15.21 -26.56 7.67
C LYS A 67 -14.88 -25.83 8.97
N VAL A 68 -14.71 -26.58 10.07
CA VAL A 68 -14.35 -26.00 11.38
C VAL A 68 -12.97 -25.36 11.34
N SER A 69 -11.99 -26.03 10.71
CA SER A 69 -10.63 -25.50 10.53
C SER A 69 -10.66 -24.19 9.75
N TYR A 70 -11.41 -24.14 8.65
CA TYR A 70 -11.49 -22.95 7.80
C TYR A 70 -12.14 -21.78 8.54
N ILE A 71 -13.24 -22.01 9.27
CA ILE A 71 -13.86 -20.97 10.11
C ILE A 71 -12.85 -20.40 11.12
N ASN A 72 -12.18 -21.28 11.87
CA ASN A 72 -11.25 -20.86 12.93
C ASN A 72 -10.01 -20.15 12.35
N GLY A 73 -9.47 -20.68 11.25
CA GLY A 73 -8.34 -20.10 10.53
C GLY A 73 -8.69 -18.73 9.97
N SER A 74 -9.86 -18.57 9.37
CA SER A 74 -10.29 -17.28 8.82
C SER A 74 -10.59 -16.23 9.90
N GLN A 75 -11.10 -16.65 11.06
CA GLN A 75 -11.31 -15.76 12.22
C GLN A 75 -10.00 -15.29 12.88
N SER A 76 -8.89 -16.02 12.69
CA SER A 76 -7.63 -15.75 13.37
C SER A 76 -6.53 -15.37 12.38
N ILE A 77 -5.95 -16.36 11.71
CA ILE A 77 -4.80 -16.22 10.82
C ILE A 77 -5.14 -15.36 9.60
N ASP A 78 -6.24 -15.62 8.88
CA ASP A 78 -6.61 -14.79 7.70
C ASP A 78 -7.11 -13.40 8.09
N THR A 79 -7.50 -13.17 9.34
CA THR A 79 -7.85 -11.81 9.80
C THR A 79 -6.59 -10.97 10.08
N LEU A 80 -5.50 -11.60 10.54
CA LEU A 80 -4.24 -10.91 10.84
C LEU A 80 -3.38 -10.66 9.60
N TYR A 81 -3.45 -11.55 8.62
CA TYR A 81 -2.62 -11.46 7.42
C TYR A 81 -2.83 -10.17 6.60
N PRO A 82 -4.07 -9.68 6.41
CA PRO A 82 -4.33 -8.44 5.70
C PRO A 82 -3.76 -7.21 6.38
N VAL A 83 -3.78 -7.19 7.72
CA VAL A 83 -3.12 -6.14 8.50
C VAL A 83 -1.62 -6.15 8.24
N TYR A 84 -1.02 -7.34 8.17
CA TYR A 84 0.40 -7.52 7.92
C TYR A 84 0.79 -7.08 6.50
N TYR A 85 0.16 -7.60 5.46
CA TYR A 85 0.52 -7.24 4.08
C TYR A 85 0.20 -5.76 3.78
N ALA A 86 -0.89 -5.21 4.32
CA ALA A 86 -1.23 -3.81 4.10
C ALA A 86 -0.23 -2.88 4.76
N THR A 87 0.26 -3.24 5.95
CA THR A 87 1.35 -2.53 6.62
C THR A 87 2.63 -2.61 5.79
N LEU A 88 3.01 -3.80 5.33
CA LEU A 88 4.21 -3.99 4.50
C LEU A 88 4.16 -3.15 3.21
N PHE A 89 3.13 -3.31 2.38
CA PHE A 89 3.01 -2.55 1.14
C PHE A 89 2.88 -1.05 1.41
N GLY A 90 2.18 -0.65 2.47
CA GLY A 90 2.06 0.75 2.89
C GLY A 90 3.43 1.36 3.22
N LEU A 91 4.30 0.61 3.91
CA LEU A 91 5.66 1.05 4.23
C LEU A 91 6.59 1.04 3.01
N ILE A 92 6.48 0.07 2.10
CA ILE A 92 7.23 0.06 0.83
C ILE A 92 6.88 1.30 0.00
N LEU A 93 5.58 1.57 -0.19
CA LEU A 93 5.12 2.75 -0.90
C LEU A 93 5.57 4.03 -0.20
N SER A 94 5.48 4.06 1.13
CA SER A 94 5.98 5.19 1.93
C SER A 94 7.47 5.42 1.73
N PHE A 95 8.29 4.36 1.69
CA PHE A 95 9.72 4.46 1.50
C PHE A 95 10.07 5.21 0.21
N TYR A 96 9.43 4.85 -0.91
CA TYR A 96 9.70 5.49 -2.19
C TYR A 96 9.04 6.87 -2.32
N LEU A 97 7.76 7.00 -1.96
CA LEU A 97 6.99 8.22 -2.23
C LEU A 97 7.49 9.44 -1.44
N VAL A 98 7.94 9.26 -0.18
CA VAL A 98 8.48 10.38 0.62
C VAL A 98 9.83 10.89 0.12
N ARG A 99 10.55 10.08 -0.67
CA ARG A 99 11.83 10.46 -1.29
C ARG A 99 11.64 11.06 -2.68
N LEU A 100 10.59 10.64 -3.38
CA LEU A 100 10.27 11.07 -4.74
C LEU A 100 9.41 12.32 -4.82
N TYR A 101 8.58 12.59 -3.81
CA TYR A 101 7.55 13.63 -3.86
C TYR A 101 7.47 14.39 -2.54
N SER A 102 7.02 15.65 -2.60
CA SER A 102 6.76 16.46 -1.40
C SER A 102 5.57 15.94 -0.60
N ASP A 103 5.50 16.29 0.68
CA ASP A 103 4.44 15.87 1.60
C ASP A 103 3.03 16.29 1.13
N LYS A 104 2.92 17.38 0.38
CA LYS A 104 1.65 17.90 -0.15
C LYS A 104 1.28 17.32 -1.51
N HIS A 105 2.14 16.50 -2.11
CA HIS A 105 1.89 15.94 -3.43
C HIS A 105 0.75 14.89 -3.37
N PRO A 106 -0.22 14.90 -4.30
CA PRO A 106 -1.38 14.00 -4.25
C PRO A 106 -1.00 12.51 -4.29
N ALA A 107 0.14 12.16 -4.89
CA ALA A 107 0.67 10.79 -4.91
C ALA A 107 0.91 10.20 -3.49
N GLN A 108 1.03 11.02 -2.45
CA GLN A 108 1.17 10.53 -1.07
C GLN A 108 -0.05 9.70 -0.63
N VAL A 109 -1.24 9.92 -1.20
CA VAL A 109 -2.45 9.14 -0.90
C VAL A 109 -2.31 7.67 -1.33
N ILE A 110 -1.47 7.37 -2.33
CA ILE A 110 -1.26 5.99 -2.83
C ILE A 110 -0.73 5.07 -1.72
N ARG A 111 -0.05 5.63 -0.70
CA ARG A 111 0.42 4.89 0.49
C ARG A 111 -0.71 4.23 1.29
N LEU A 112 -1.95 4.69 1.10
CA LEU A 112 -3.13 4.17 1.76
C LEU A 112 -3.85 3.06 0.97
N LEU A 113 -3.48 2.87 -0.30
CA LEU A 113 -4.11 1.88 -1.18
C LEU A 113 -4.13 0.46 -0.59
N PRO A 114 -3.06 -0.05 0.07
CA PRO A 114 -3.07 -1.40 0.62
C PRO A 114 -4.14 -1.62 1.73
N TYR A 115 -4.57 -0.56 2.42
CA TYR A 115 -5.62 -0.69 3.44
C TYR A 115 -7.02 -0.88 2.83
N ALA A 116 -7.22 -0.51 1.56
CA ALA A 116 -8.44 -0.85 0.84
C ALA A 116 -8.49 -2.37 0.55
N ALA A 117 -7.38 -2.98 0.13
CA ALA A 117 -7.29 -4.43 -0.02
C ALA A 117 -7.57 -5.14 1.31
N MET A 118 -6.98 -4.66 2.41
CA MET A 118 -7.25 -5.17 3.75
C MET A 118 -8.74 -5.11 4.12
N ALA A 119 -9.42 -4.01 3.81
CA ALA A 119 -10.85 -3.89 4.09
C ALA A 119 -11.68 -4.91 3.29
N PHE A 120 -11.38 -5.10 2.01
CA PHE A 120 -12.07 -6.09 1.17
C PHE A 120 -11.84 -7.51 1.68
N ASP A 121 -10.61 -7.84 2.05
CA ASP A 121 -10.23 -9.15 2.62
C ASP A 121 -11.00 -9.45 3.91
N LEU A 122 -11.11 -8.49 4.83
CA LEU A 122 -11.86 -8.68 6.07
C LEU A 122 -13.38 -8.88 5.83
N ILE A 123 -13.96 -8.19 4.85
CA ILE A 123 -15.38 -8.35 4.49
C ILE A 123 -15.60 -9.71 3.83
N GLU A 124 -14.69 -10.13 2.94
CA GLU A 124 -14.70 -11.45 2.31
C GLU A 124 -14.63 -12.56 3.35
N ASN A 125 -13.68 -12.50 4.29
CA ASN A 125 -13.50 -13.51 5.33
C ASN A 125 -14.77 -13.64 6.17
N PHE A 126 -15.39 -12.52 6.54
CA PHE A 126 -16.67 -12.53 7.24
C PHE A 126 -17.79 -13.20 6.41
N ALA A 127 -17.85 -12.91 5.11
CA ALA A 127 -18.84 -13.52 4.22
C ALA A 127 -18.63 -15.04 4.08
N ILE A 128 -17.39 -15.50 3.91
CA ILE A 128 -17.04 -16.93 3.81
C ILE A 128 -17.36 -17.68 5.10
N ILE A 129 -16.99 -17.12 6.26
CA ILE A 129 -17.32 -17.69 7.57
C ILE A 129 -18.85 -17.84 7.70
N SER A 130 -19.60 -16.80 7.34
CA SER A 130 -21.06 -16.81 7.40
C SER A 130 -21.66 -17.84 6.43
N MET A 131 -21.07 -18.04 5.25
CA MET A 131 -21.50 -19.09 4.30
C MET A 131 -21.29 -20.49 4.89
N LEU A 132 -20.12 -20.74 5.50
CA LEU A 132 -19.79 -22.03 6.12
C LEU A 132 -20.71 -22.37 7.30
N GLN A 133 -21.03 -21.37 8.12
CA GLN A 133 -21.90 -21.54 9.30
C GLN A 133 -23.36 -21.84 8.95
N ASN A 134 -23.83 -21.38 7.77
CA ASN A 134 -25.21 -21.58 7.33
C ASN A 134 -25.42 -22.87 6.52
N LEU A 135 -24.37 -23.62 6.20
CA LEU A 135 -24.53 -24.88 5.45
C LEU A 135 -25.47 -25.86 6.19
N PRO A 136 -26.36 -26.57 5.47
CA PRO A 136 -26.44 -26.69 4.01
C PRO A 136 -27.25 -25.59 3.30
N GLU A 137 -27.83 -24.63 4.03
CA GLU A 137 -28.56 -23.51 3.42
C GLU A 137 -27.59 -22.61 2.65
N GLN A 138 -27.98 -22.25 1.42
CA GLN A 138 -27.12 -21.46 0.54
C GLN A 138 -27.70 -20.05 0.36
N ASN A 139 -26.91 -19.06 0.76
CA ASN A 139 -27.20 -17.65 0.52
C ASN A 139 -26.39 -17.14 -0.69
N MET A 140 -27.06 -16.97 -1.83
CA MET A 140 -26.42 -16.53 -3.08
C MET A 140 -25.91 -15.09 -3.00
N SER A 141 -26.63 -14.20 -2.31
CA SER A 141 -26.23 -12.79 -2.15
C SER A 141 -24.94 -12.67 -1.35
N LEU A 142 -24.81 -13.46 -0.29
CA LEU A 142 -23.60 -13.53 0.52
C LEU A 142 -22.41 -14.09 -0.27
N ALA A 143 -22.65 -15.11 -1.09
CA ALA A 143 -21.62 -15.66 -1.98
C ALA A 143 -21.16 -14.67 -3.04
N TRP A 144 -22.08 -13.89 -3.62
CA TRP A 144 -21.73 -12.79 -4.53
C TRP A 144 -20.93 -11.68 -3.84
N LEU A 145 -21.27 -11.35 -2.59
CA LEU A 145 -20.49 -10.42 -1.79
C LEU A 145 -19.06 -10.93 -1.60
N ALA A 146 -18.90 -12.19 -1.17
CA ALA A 146 -17.59 -12.81 -1.01
C ALA A 146 -16.78 -12.73 -2.32
N ALA A 147 -17.32 -13.26 -3.42
CA ALA A 147 -16.66 -13.26 -4.72
C ALA A 147 -16.25 -11.85 -5.21
N SER A 148 -17.11 -10.87 -4.98
CA SER A 148 -16.83 -9.47 -5.35
C SER A 148 -15.70 -8.88 -4.51
N MET A 149 -15.71 -9.15 -3.19
CA MET A 149 -14.63 -8.70 -2.30
C MET A 149 -13.30 -9.39 -2.64
N THR A 150 -13.32 -10.69 -2.96
CA THR A 150 -12.14 -11.42 -3.45
C THR A 150 -11.55 -10.75 -4.68
N LEU A 151 -12.38 -10.47 -5.69
CA LEU A 151 -11.94 -9.84 -6.93
C LEU A 151 -11.37 -8.43 -6.68
N LEU A 152 -12.07 -7.60 -5.91
CA LEU A 152 -11.64 -6.25 -5.58
C LEU A 152 -10.32 -6.24 -4.80
N LYS A 153 -10.17 -7.14 -3.81
CA LYS A 153 -8.92 -7.39 -3.08
C LYS A 153 -7.79 -7.66 -4.05
N TRP A 154 -7.93 -8.64 -4.94
CA TRP A 154 -6.88 -9.04 -5.88
C TRP A 154 -6.50 -7.92 -6.85
N VAL A 155 -7.49 -7.17 -7.38
CA VAL A 155 -7.23 -5.99 -8.23
C VAL A 155 -6.41 -4.94 -7.47
N VAL A 156 -6.75 -4.65 -6.22
CA VAL A 156 -6.00 -3.68 -5.40
C VAL A 156 -4.60 -4.20 -5.08
N ILE A 157 -4.43 -5.48 -4.73
CA ILE A 157 -3.12 -6.09 -4.45
C ILE A 157 -2.21 -6.01 -5.68
N VAL A 158 -2.70 -6.39 -6.86
CA VAL A 158 -1.94 -6.27 -8.12
C VAL A 158 -1.56 -4.82 -8.38
N THR A 159 -2.48 -3.88 -8.17
CA THR A 159 -2.20 -2.45 -8.30
C THR A 159 -1.11 -2.00 -7.32
N CYS A 160 -1.14 -2.45 -6.06
CA CYS A 160 -0.09 -2.17 -5.09
C CYS A 160 1.28 -2.68 -5.54
N ILE A 161 1.34 -3.90 -6.08
CA ILE A 161 2.58 -4.50 -6.59
C ILE A 161 3.13 -3.67 -7.76
N LEU A 162 2.28 -3.31 -8.73
CA LEU A 162 2.65 -2.48 -9.86
C LEU A 162 3.13 -1.08 -9.42
N CYS A 163 2.45 -0.46 -8.45
CA CYS A 163 2.89 0.81 -7.87
C CYS A 163 4.25 0.67 -7.17
N CYS A 164 4.47 -0.36 -6.37
CA CYS A 164 5.75 -0.60 -5.69
C CYS A 164 6.88 -0.74 -6.72
N ALA A 165 6.69 -1.57 -7.74
CA ALA A 165 7.67 -1.75 -8.82
C ALA A 165 7.92 -0.45 -9.59
N GLY A 166 6.86 0.26 -9.98
CA GLY A 166 6.95 1.52 -10.73
C GLY A 166 7.69 2.62 -9.96
N PHE A 167 7.40 2.78 -8.66
CA PHE A 167 8.09 3.76 -7.83
C PHE A 167 9.52 3.34 -7.49
N ALA A 168 9.80 2.05 -7.32
CA ALA A 168 11.16 1.54 -7.15
C ALA A 168 12.02 1.85 -8.40
N ILE A 169 11.52 1.53 -9.60
CA ILE A 169 12.21 1.83 -10.87
C ILE A 169 12.46 3.34 -10.99
N LYS A 170 11.43 4.16 -10.73
CA LYS A 170 11.56 5.62 -10.78
C LYS A 170 12.63 6.12 -9.80
N PHE A 171 12.66 5.58 -8.58
CA PHE A 171 13.63 5.93 -7.55
C PHE A 171 15.07 5.64 -8.00
N TYR A 172 15.34 4.45 -8.53
CA TYR A 172 16.69 4.11 -9.02
C TYR A 172 17.10 4.93 -10.24
N ARG A 173 16.20 5.19 -11.19
CA ARG A 173 16.49 6.05 -12.36
C ARG A 173 16.88 7.48 -11.97
N VAL A 174 16.25 8.03 -10.93
CA VAL A 174 16.61 9.37 -10.42
C VAL A 174 18.00 9.33 -9.79
N GLN A 175 18.31 8.29 -9.00
CA GLN A 175 19.64 8.13 -8.40
C GLN A 175 20.75 8.02 -9.45
N ASP A 176 20.56 7.17 -10.47
CA ASP A 176 21.54 6.98 -11.54
C ASP A 176 21.89 8.31 -12.23
N THR A 177 20.86 9.13 -12.49
CA THR A 177 21.01 10.45 -13.10
C THR A 177 21.82 11.40 -12.19
N GLU A 178 21.56 11.39 -10.88
CA GLU A 178 22.35 12.18 -9.93
C GLU A 178 23.80 11.71 -9.82
N THR A 179 24.08 10.40 -9.87
CA THR A 179 25.46 9.88 -9.87
C THR A 179 26.21 10.21 -11.16
N SER A 180 25.56 10.11 -12.32
CA SER A 180 26.18 10.41 -13.62
C SER A 180 26.50 11.90 -13.80
N THR A 181 25.67 12.79 -13.21
CA THR A 181 25.86 14.24 -13.29
C THR A 181 26.82 14.82 -12.25
N ARG A 182 27.33 14.01 -11.30
CA ARG A 182 28.38 14.46 -10.37
C ARG A 182 29.68 14.67 -11.17
N PRO A 183 30.20 15.90 -11.27
CA PRO A 183 31.43 16.13 -11.99
C PRO A 183 32.58 15.44 -11.27
N HIS A 184 33.37 14.66 -12.02
CA HIS A 184 34.59 14.01 -11.52
C HIS A 184 35.63 15.00 -10.97
N ASN A 185 35.51 16.28 -11.33
CA ASN A 185 36.38 17.37 -10.89
C ASN A 185 35.59 18.43 -10.12
N GLY A 186 35.27 18.19 -8.84
CA GLY A 186 34.99 19.21 -7.81
C GLY A 186 33.98 20.36 -8.06
N ALA A 187 33.35 20.46 -9.23
CA ALA A 187 32.48 21.56 -9.61
C ALA A 187 31.09 21.36 -9.02
N LYS A 188 30.45 22.43 -8.53
CA LYS A 188 29.08 22.33 -8.02
C LYS A 188 28.11 22.00 -9.17
N PRO A 189 27.22 21.01 -9.02
CA PRO A 189 26.29 20.63 -10.06
C PRO A 189 25.27 21.76 -10.34
N LYS A 190 24.92 21.95 -11.62
CA LYS A 190 23.80 22.80 -12.05
C LYS A 190 22.50 22.08 -11.69
N THR A 191 21.83 22.61 -10.66
CA THR A 191 20.50 22.29 -10.13
C THR A 191 19.98 20.86 -10.38
N PRO A 192 20.17 19.92 -9.44
CA PRO A 192 19.63 18.57 -9.53
C PRO A 192 18.11 18.57 -9.32
N LEU A 193 17.41 17.65 -9.97
CA LEU A 193 16.04 17.26 -9.59
C LEU A 193 16.12 16.66 -8.18
N THR A 194 15.94 17.51 -7.17
CA THR A 194 16.38 17.22 -5.80
C THR A 194 15.52 16.11 -5.20
N ILE A 195 16.10 14.91 -4.99
CA ILE A 195 15.51 13.93 -4.05
C ILE A 195 15.29 14.66 -2.73
N LEU A 196 14.04 14.73 -2.27
CA LEU A 196 13.74 15.38 -1.01
C LEU A 196 14.37 14.54 0.09
N LYS A 197 15.36 15.12 0.80
CA LYS A 197 15.92 14.47 1.97
C LYS A 197 14.79 14.25 2.99
N PRO A 198 14.70 13.07 3.62
CA PRO A 198 13.77 12.86 4.72
C PRO A 198 13.98 13.97 5.78
N GLY A 199 12.98 14.84 5.96
CA GLY A 199 13.04 15.95 6.91
C GLY A 199 13.43 17.33 6.35
N GLN A 200 13.87 17.49 5.09
CA GLN A 200 13.99 18.82 4.46
C GLN A 200 12.63 19.26 3.94
N ARG A 201 11.75 19.60 4.88
CA ARG A 201 10.33 19.91 4.69
C ARG A 201 10.08 21.39 4.93
N ASP A 202 10.64 22.27 4.09
CA ASP A 202 10.25 23.68 4.13
C ASP A 202 9.40 24.04 2.92
N ILE A 203 8.22 24.57 3.25
CA ILE A 203 7.28 25.25 2.37
C ILE A 203 8.08 26.35 1.66
N PRO A 204 8.07 26.45 0.31
CA PRO A 204 8.54 27.67 -0.32
C PRO A 204 7.65 28.80 0.20
N LYS A 205 8.19 29.66 1.08
CA LYS A 205 7.61 30.98 1.27
C LYS A 205 7.68 31.64 -0.09
N LEU A 206 6.53 31.82 -0.74
CA LEU A 206 6.43 32.78 -1.84
C LEU A 206 6.79 34.15 -1.24
N SER A 207 8.06 34.50 -1.33
CA SER A 207 8.49 35.89 -1.20
C SER A 207 8.04 36.59 -2.47
N PHE A 208 6.86 37.21 -2.43
CA PHE A 208 6.52 38.24 -3.39
C PHE A 208 7.55 39.36 -3.22
N ALA A 209 8.53 39.40 -4.12
CA ALA A 209 9.44 40.53 -4.24
C ALA A 209 8.62 41.74 -4.69
N GLY A 210 8.23 42.57 -3.72
CA GLY A 210 7.63 43.87 -3.98
C GLY A 210 8.61 44.74 -4.78
N HIS A 211 8.22 45.09 -6.01
CA HIS A 211 8.82 46.20 -6.73
C HIS A 211 8.48 47.50 -6.00
N ARG A 212 9.40 48.01 -5.18
CA ARG A 212 9.43 49.43 -4.83
C ARG A 212 10.29 50.14 -5.88
N HIS A 213 9.65 51.00 -6.67
CA HIS A 213 10.37 51.99 -7.46
C HIS A 213 11.01 53.03 -6.52
N PRO A 214 12.27 53.43 -6.75
CA PRO A 214 12.90 54.51 -5.99
C PRO A 214 12.42 55.88 -6.49
N ILE A 215 12.13 56.73 -5.51
CA ILE A 215 11.88 58.17 -5.66
C ILE A 215 13.16 58.84 -6.16
N SER A 216 13.10 59.51 -7.32
CA SER A 216 14.12 60.46 -7.73
C SER A 216 13.62 61.89 -7.45
N ASN A 217 14.23 62.52 -6.44
CA ASN A 217 14.17 63.95 -6.23
C ASN A 217 14.93 64.67 -7.37
N THR A 218 14.27 65.58 -8.07
CA THR A 218 14.93 66.66 -8.80
C THR A 218 14.31 67.99 -8.40
N SER A 219 15.13 68.82 -7.78
CA SER A 219 14.91 70.23 -7.46
C SER A 219 15.42 71.13 -8.59
N CYS A 220 14.66 72.18 -8.94
CA CYS A 220 15.04 73.52 -9.43
C CYS A 220 13.88 74.08 -10.28
N SER A 221 13.06 75.03 -9.80
CA SER A 221 13.24 76.49 -9.62
C SER A 221 12.80 77.33 -10.83
N SER A 222 12.10 78.42 -10.46
CA SER A 222 12.02 79.74 -11.11
C SER A 222 11.18 79.96 -12.38
N HIS A 223 10.20 80.85 -12.18
CA HIS A 223 9.42 81.71 -13.08
C HIS A 223 8.12 81.17 -13.67
#